data_AF-A0A519GPG8-F1
#
_entry.id   AF-A0A519GPG8-F1
#
_cell.length_a   1.000
_cell.length_b   1.000
_cell.length_c   1.000
_cell.angle_alpha   90.00
_cell.angle_beta   90.00
_cell.angle_gamma   90.00
#
_symmetry.space_group_name_H-M   'P 1'
#
loop_
_entity.id
_entity.type
_entity.pdbx_description
1 polymer ?
#
loop_
_entity_poly.entity_id
_entity_poly.type
_entity_poly.pdbx_seq_one_letter_code
_entity_poly.pdbx_strand_id
1 'polypeptide(L)' 'MNTLAVVLERPEHLVLSRLNLDDATEDDVVVDIEWSGISTGTE' A
#
# COMPACT_ATOMS: atom_id res chain seq x y z
N MET A 1 1.16 9.30 9.49
CA MET A 1 -0.25 8.93 9.16
C MET A 1 -0.54 7.54 9.69
N ASN A 2 -1.80 7.18 9.96
CA ASN A 2 -2.18 5.82 10.34
C ASN A 2 -2.78 5.09 9.14
N THR A 3 -1.93 4.44 8.34
CA THR A 3 -2.29 3.85 7.06
C THR A 3 -2.54 2.35 7.21
N LEU A 4 -3.70 1.87 6.80
CA LEU A 4 -3.98 0.43 6.71
C LEU A 4 -3.60 -0.07 5.31
N ALA A 5 -2.73 -1.06 5.23
CA ALA A 5 -2.21 -1.61 3.98
C ALA A 5 -2.43 -3.12 3.90
N VAL A 6 -2.53 -3.63 2.66
CA VAL A 6 -2.42 -5.06 2.35
C VAL A 6 -0.93 -5.39 2.21
N VAL A 7 -0.41 -6.31 3.02
CA VAL A 7 0.99 -6.74 3.01
C VAL A 7 1.08 -8.20 2.59
N LEU A 8 1.93 -8.50 1.61
CA LEU A 8 2.31 -9.87 1.26
C LEU A 8 3.54 -10.26 2.09
N GLU A 9 3.34 -11.05 3.15
CA GLU A 9 4.46 -11.46 4.02
C GLU A 9 5.27 -12.60 3.39
N ARG A 10 4.61 -13.46 2.62
CA ARG A 10 5.17 -14.61 1.90
C ARG A 10 4.18 -15.03 0.80
N PRO A 11 4.58 -15.87 -0.16
CA PRO A 11 3.66 -16.38 -1.17
C PRO A 11 2.38 -16.92 -0.54
N GLU A 12 1.23 -16.55 -1.13
CA GLU A 12 -0.12 -16.94 -0.71
C GLU A 12 -0.54 -16.49 0.71
N HIS A 13 0.18 -15.54 1.32
CA HIS A 13 -0.15 -15.02 2.66
C HIS A 13 -0.24 -13.49 2.65
N LEU A 14 -1.47 -12.99 2.51
CA LEU A 14 -1.81 -11.57 2.59
C LEU A 14 -2.39 -11.24 3.96
N VAL A 15 -1.94 -10.14 4.55
CA VAL A 15 -2.44 -9.63 5.83
C VAL A 15 -2.78 -8.14 5.73
N LEU A 16 -3.69 -7.68 6.59
CA LEU A 16 -3.91 -6.26 6.80
C LEU A 16 -3.02 -5.78 7.93
N SER A 17 -2.21 -4.75 7.69
CA SER A 17 -1.31 -4.19 8.68
C SER A 17 -1.37 -2.66 8.70
N ARG A 18 -1.19 -2.08 9.88
CA ARG A 18 -1.04 -0.62 10.02
C ARG A 18 0.43 -0.26 9.84
N LEU A 19 0.72 0.59 8.88
CA LEU A 19 2.07 1.03 8.54
C LEU A 19 2.19 2.54 8.69
N ASN A 20 3.38 2.99 9.09
CA ASN A 20 3.76 4.38 9.00
C ASN A 20 4.31 4.62 7.59
N LEU A 21 3.90 5.71 6.98
CA LEU A 21 4.56 6.24 5.79
C LEU A 21 5.74 7.09 6.24
N ASP A 22 6.85 6.99 5.53
CA ASP A 22 7.92 7.98 5.63
C ASP A 22 7.42 9.32 5.10
N ASP A 23 8.10 10.40 5.50
CA ASP A 23 7.76 11.73 5.02
C ASP A 23 8.07 11.85 3.52
N ALA A 24 7.13 12.42 2.77
CA ALA A 24 7.29 12.71 1.34
C ALA A 24 8.43 13.71 1.10
N THR A 25 9.26 13.44 0.08
CA THR A 25 10.29 14.39 -0.36
C THR A 25 9.72 15.42 -1.34
N GLU A 26 10.55 16.35 -1.82
CA GLU A 26 10.09 17.45 -2.69
C GLU A 26 9.45 16.97 -4.00
N ASP A 27 9.84 15.79 -4.48
CA ASP A 27 9.34 15.21 -5.74
C ASP A 27 8.17 14.22 -5.52
N ASP A 28 7.75 13.99 -4.27
CA ASP A 28 6.71 13.03 -3.93
C ASP A 28 5.35 13.70 -3.69
N VAL A 29 4.28 12.95 -3.91
CA VAL A 29 2.93 13.31 -3.46
C VAL A 29 2.36 12.20 -2.59
N VAL A 30 1.72 12.59 -1.49
CA VAL A 30 0.96 11.66 -0.67
C VAL A 30 -0.46 11.59 -1.20
N VAL A 31 -0.91 10.38 -1.54
CA VAL A 31 -2.25 10.15 -2.08
C VAL A 31 -3.07 9.36 -1.07
N ASP A 32 -4.27 9.87 -0.75
CA ASP A 32 -5.27 9.12 -0.01
C ASP A 32 -6.08 8.25 -0.98
N ILE A 33 -6.10 6.93 -0.75
CA ILE A 33 -6.67 5.97 -1.69
C ILE A 33 -8.12 5.68 -1.29
N GLU A 34 -9.07 6.17 -2.09
CA GLU A 34 -10.49 5.83 -1.91
C GLU A 34 -10.81 4.41 -2.40
N TRP A 35 -10.22 4.00 -3.53
CA TRP A 35 -10.47 2.71 -4.17
C TRP A 35 -9.22 2.13 -4.81
N SER A 36 -9.07 0.82 -4.72
CA SER A 36 -8.02 0.06 -5.40
C SER A 36 -8.64 -1.11 -6.17
N GLY A 37 -8.14 -1.35 -7.38
CA GLY A 37 -8.53 -2.50 -8.21
C GLY A 37 -7.53 -3.62 -8.09
N ILE A 38 -8.01 -4.87 -8.10
CA ILE A 38 -7.14 -6.05 -8.21
C ILE A 38 -7.09 -6.46 -9.68
N SER A 39 -5.88 -6.45 -10.25
CA SER A 39 -5.60 -6.94 -11.60
C SER A 39 -4.87 -8.28 -11.51
N THR A 40 -5.01 -9.12 -12.53
CA THR A 40 -4.25 -10.38 -12.64
C THR A 40 -2.77 -10.15 -12.91
N GLY A 41 -2.32 -8.90 -13.13
CA GLY A 41 -0.91 -8.56 -13.33
C GLY A 41 -0.33 -9.29 -14.54
N THR A 42 -0.64 -8.82 -15.75
CA THR A 42 -0.10 -9.41 -16.99
C THR A 42 1.23 -8.77 -17.37
N GLU A 43 2.19 -8.71 -16.44
CA GLU A 43 3.54 -8.15 -16.73
C GLU A 43 4.05 -8.49 -18.13
#